data_AF-A0A4Y2WNU2-F1
#
_entry.id   AF-A0A4Y2WNU2-F1
#
_cell.length_a   1.000
_cell.length_b   1.000
_cell.length_c   1.000
_cell.angle_alpha   90.00
_cell.angle_beta   90.00
_cell.angle_gamma   90.00
#
_symmetry.space_group_name_H-M   'P 1'
#
loop_
_entity.id
_entity.type
_entity.pdbx_description
1 polymer ?
#
loop_
_entity_poly.entity_id
_entity_poly.type
_entity_poly.pdbx_seq_one_letter_code
_entity_poly.pdbx_strand_id
1 'polypeptide(L)'
;HFTAKLSVRMADGPDLVATNFDFYDCSTYTSCTQCVSSNFPCDWCLTGHRCTHDTGENCRNDVLVTGVARVGRSIRPGPGFCLRINKTANGSTEILVASGVSKRIAVKVDNIQRSNFDYVPDGSLGLRVMDLWPNSTERCAMNGLDVH
;
A
#
# COMPACT_ATOMS: atom_id res chain seq x y z
N HIS A 1 3.38 -12.31 9.77
CA HIS A 1 4.51 -12.45 10.71
C HIS A 1 4.13 -13.47 11.77
N PHE A 2 5.10 -14.11 12.41
CA PHE A 2 4.89 -14.90 13.62
C PHE A 2 6.11 -14.79 14.53
N THR A 3 5.88 -14.90 15.84
CA THR A 3 6.93 -14.84 16.85
C THR A 3 7.24 -16.23 17.36
N ALA A 4 8.50 -16.62 17.33
CA ALA A 4 8.97 -17.88 17.88
C ALA A 4 9.88 -17.63 19.10
N LYS A 5 9.90 -18.59 20.03
CA LYS A 5 10.84 -18.57 21.15
C LYS A 5 12.16 -19.22 20.71
N LEU A 6 13.20 -18.40 20.60
CA LEU A 6 14.56 -18.83 20.32
C LEU A 6 15.28 -19.07 21.64
N SER A 7 15.69 -20.31 21.91
CA SER A 7 16.48 -20.67 23.09
C SER A 7 17.86 -21.21 22.74
N VAL A 8 18.83 -20.91 23.59
CA VAL A 8 20.17 -21.50 23.57
C VAL A 8 20.20 -22.63 24.58
N ARG A 9 20.52 -23.85 24.13
CA ARG A 9 20.55 -25.06 24.96
C ARG A 9 21.90 -25.73 24.90
N MET A 10 22.31 -26.37 25.99
CA MET A 10 23.42 -27.33 25.94
C MET A 10 22.98 -28.60 25.20
N ALA A 11 23.93 -29.36 24.63
CA ALA A 11 23.61 -30.60 23.93
C ALA A 11 22.81 -31.58 24.79
N ASP A 12 23.19 -31.70 26.06
CA ASP A 12 22.60 -32.62 27.04
C ASP A 12 22.12 -31.88 28.31
N GLY A 13 21.45 -30.72 28.17
CA GLY A 13 21.02 -29.92 29.32
C GLY A 13 19.81 -29.01 29.03
N PRO A 14 19.27 -28.34 30.06
CA PRO A 14 18.12 -27.44 29.92
C PRO A 14 18.49 -26.16 29.14
N ASP A 15 17.48 -25.47 28.63
CA ASP A 15 17.63 -24.17 27.99
C ASP A 15 18.26 -23.16 28.96
N LEU A 16 19.36 -22.51 28.53
CA LEU A 16 20.11 -21.54 29.33
C LEU A 16 19.45 -20.16 29.30
N VAL A 17 19.01 -19.74 28.11
CA VAL A 17 18.37 -18.44 27.87
C VAL A 17 17.40 -18.58 26.71
N ALA A 18 16.31 -17.82 26.75
CA ALA A 18 15.36 -17.74 25.65
C ALA A 18 14.92 -16.30 25.39
N THR A 19 14.72 -15.97 24.12
CA THR A 19 14.18 -14.70 23.66
C THR A 19 13.11 -14.92 22.61
N ASN A 20 12.26 -13.92 22.41
CA ASN A 20 11.34 -13.91 21.29
C ASN A 20 12.10 -13.46 20.03
N PHE A 21 11.82 -14.12 18.90
CA PHE A 21 12.35 -13.80 17.59
C PHE A 21 11.21 -13.75 16.58
N ASP A 22 11.11 -12.64 15.84
CA ASP A 22 10.04 -12.41 14.89
C ASP A 22 10.45 -12.80 13.47
N PHE A 23 9.64 -13.64 12.83
CA PHE A 23 9.73 -13.94 11.41
C PHE A 23 8.67 -13.14 10.67
N TYR A 24 9.11 -12.36 9.68
CA TYR A 24 8.24 -11.55 8.84
C TYR A 24 8.58 -11.74 7.36
N ASP A 25 7.57 -11.56 6.52
CA ASP A 25 7.70 -11.59 5.07
C ASP A 25 6.94 -10.39 4.50
N CYS A 26 7.70 -9.42 3.99
CA CYS A 26 7.15 -8.19 3.43
C CYS A 26 6.30 -8.47 2.17
N SER A 27 6.58 -9.54 1.42
CA SER A 27 5.87 -9.85 0.17
C SER A 27 4.39 -10.20 0.37
N THR A 28 3.99 -10.49 1.61
CA THR A 28 2.60 -10.78 1.99
C THR A 28 1.70 -9.55 1.99
N TYR A 29 2.27 -8.34 2.02
CA TYR A 29 1.49 -7.09 1.95
C TYR A 29 1.21 -6.72 0.49
N THR A 30 -0.07 -6.63 0.15
CA THR A 30 -0.52 -6.32 -1.22
C THR A 30 -0.74 -4.84 -1.47
N SER A 31 -0.70 -4.01 -0.42
CA SER A 31 -0.99 -2.59 -0.49
C SER A 31 0.17 -1.76 0.07
N CYS A 32 0.42 -0.60 -0.53
CA CYS A 32 1.45 0.34 -0.09
C CYS A 32 1.27 0.69 1.38
N THR A 33 0.04 1.03 1.77
CA THR A 33 -0.26 1.42 3.15
C THR A 33 0.03 0.29 4.12
N GLN A 34 -0.45 -0.93 3.85
CA GLN A 34 -0.21 -2.07 4.74
C GLN A 34 1.28 -2.37 4.90
N CYS A 35 2.02 -2.31 3.79
CA CYS A 35 3.46 -2.53 3.78
C CYS A 35 4.21 -1.52 4.67
N VAL A 36 4.00 -0.22 4.42
CA VAL A 36 4.81 0.83 5.05
C VAL A 36 4.31 1.23 6.43
N SER A 37 3.07 0.84 6.80
CA SER A 37 2.56 0.93 8.16
C SER A 37 2.87 -0.30 9.01
N SER A 38 3.51 -1.33 8.45
CA SER A 38 3.88 -2.52 9.23
C SER A 38 4.91 -2.17 10.31
N ASN A 39 4.93 -3.00 11.36
CA ASN A 39 5.92 -2.90 12.44
C ASN A 39 7.30 -3.46 12.02
N PHE A 40 7.44 -3.90 10.77
CA PHE A 40 8.66 -4.48 10.23
C PHE A 40 9.29 -3.52 9.23
N PRO A 41 10.61 -3.57 9.01
CA PRO A 41 11.32 -2.65 8.12
C PRO A 41 11.09 -3.03 6.65
N CYS A 42 9.84 -2.99 6.21
CA CYS A 42 9.39 -3.23 4.85
C CYS A 42 9.25 -1.90 4.10
N ASP A 43 9.61 -1.91 2.83
CA ASP A 43 9.48 -0.76 1.94
C ASP A 43 8.63 -1.11 0.72
N TRP A 44 8.06 -0.10 0.09
CA TRP A 44 7.18 -0.23 -1.06
C TRP A 44 7.83 0.35 -2.31
N CYS A 45 7.89 -0.46 -3.38
CA CYS A 45 8.24 0.02 -4.72
C CYS A 45 6.97 0.53 -5.40
N LEU A 46 6.89 1.84 -5.68
CA LEU A 46 5.66 2.45 -6.21
C LEU A 46 5.27 1.98 -7.61
N THR A 47 6.23 1.84 -8.52
CA THR A 47 5.98 1.43 -9.92
C THR A 47 5.90 -0.09 -10.03
N GLY A 48 6.71 -0.80 -9.26
CA GLY A 48 6.74 -2.26 -9.21
C GLY A 48 5.59 -2.87 -8.39
N HIS A 49 4.74 -2.04 -7.80
CA HIS A 49 3.56 -2.38 -7.02
C HIS A 49 3.78 -3.54 -6.04
N ARG A 50 4.87 -3.45 -5.26
CA ARG A 50 5.32 -4.56 -4.41
C ARG A 50 5.95 -4.09 -3.10
N CYS A 51 5.70 -4.86 -2.06
CA CYS A 51 6.33 -4.71 -0.76
C CYS A 51 7.55 -5.62 -0.65
N THR A 52 8.67 -5.08 -0.17
CA THR A 52 9.93 -5.82 -0.04
C THR A 52 10.76 -5.31 1.13
N HIS A 53 11.55 -6.20 1.73
CA HIS A 53 12.65 -5.83 2.62
C HIS A 53 13.93 -5.55 1.82
N ASP A 54 14.12 -6.23 0.68
CA ASP A 54 15.28 -6.06 -0.18
C ASP A 54 14.96 -5.08 -1.32
N THR A 55 15.25 -3.81 -1.05
CA THR A 55 15.00 -2.71 -1.99
C THR A 55 16.06 -2.61 -3.08
N GLY A 56 17.28 -3.10 -2.83
CA GLY A 56 18.39 -3.04 -3.79
C GLY A 56 18.14 -3.92 -5.01
N GLU A 57 17.57 -5.10 -4.78
CA GLU A 57 17.20 -6.02 -5.86
C GLU A 57 15.80 -5.71 -6.41
N ASN A 58 14.80 -5.52 -5.55
CA ASN A 58 13.40 -5.52 -5.97
C ASN A 58 12.82 -4.14 -6.32
N CYS A 59 13.44 -3.05 -5.88
CA CYS A 59 12.99 -1.66 -6.17
C CYS A 59 14.04 -0.87 -6.97
N ARG A 60 14.91 -1.53 -7.73
CA ARG A 60 15.96 -0.84 -8.50
C ARG A 60 15.33 0.09 -9.53
N ASN A 61 15.72 1.37 -9.52
CA ASN A 61 15.18 2.45 -10.35
C ASN A 61 13.69 2.77 -10.12
N ASP A 62 13.11 2.33 -9.00
CA ASP A 62 11.74 2.69 -8.62
C ASP A 62 11.74 3.83 -7.58
N VAL A 63 10.61 4.51 -7.45
CA VAL A 63 10.35 5.43 -6.36
C VAL A 63 10.00 4.62 -5.11
N LEU A 64 10.86 4.73 -4.10
CA LEU A 64 10.71 4.02 -2.84
C LEU A 64 9.87 4.83 -1.84
N VAL A 65 8.89 4.17 -1.23
CA VAL A 65 8.24 4.64 0.00
C VAL A 65 8.70 3.74 1.13
N THR A 66 9.32 4.32 2.15
CA THR A 66 9.94 3.52 3.21
C THR A 66 8.98 3.26 4.36
N GLY A 67 9.05 2.08 4.96
CA GLY A 67 8.25 1.73 6.14
C GLY A 67 8.56 2.59 7.37
N VAL A 68 7.56 2.78 8.22
CA VAL A 68 7.70 3.55 9.47
C VAL A 68 8.64 2.89 10.48
N ALA A 69 8.77 1.56 10.43
CA ALA A 69 9.68 0.80 11.28
C ALA A 69 11.12 0.77 10.76
N ARG A 70 11.40 1.32 9.58
CA ARG A 70 12.75 1.37 9.02
C ARG A 70 13.58 2.46 9.71
N VAL A 71 14.72 2.08 10.27
CA VAL A 71 15.64 3.01 10.91
C VAL A 71 16.53 3.67 9.87
N GLY A 72 16.56 5.00 9.87
CA GLY A 72 17.43 5.78 8.99
C GLY A 72 16.75 7.03 8.43
N ARG A 73 17.48 7.77 7.59
CA ARG A 73 16.91 8.92 6.88
C ARG A 73 16.10 8.43 5.68
N SER A 74 14.88 8.94 5.54
CA SER A 74 14.04 8.72 4.37
C SER A 74 13.40 10.02 3.90
N ILE A 75 13.29 10.17 2.59
CA ILE A 75 12.61 11.30 1.94
C ILE A 75 11.09 11.06 1.88
N ARG A 76 10.66 9.79 1.88
CA ARG A 76 9.25 9.37 1.76
C ARG A 76 8.87 8.34 2.82
N PRO A 77 8.88 8.70 4.12
CA PRO A 77 8.54 7.78 5.19
C PRO A 77 7.04 7.60 5.38
N GLY A 78 6.59 6.35 5.39
CA GLY A 78 5.29 5.94 5.87
C GLY A 78 4.12 6.16 4.90
N PRO A 79 2.89 5.89 5.36
CA PRO A 79 1.71 5.76 4.50
C PRO A 79 1.25 7.07 3.87
N GLY A 80 1.72 8.21 4.38
CA GLY A 80 1.41 9.53 3.84
C GLY A 80 2.01 9.80 2.45
N PHE A 81 2.90 8.92 1.96
CA PHE A 81 3.49 8.99 0.62
C PHE A 81 2.96 7.91 -0.34
N CYS A 82 2.00 7.09 0.10
CA CYS A 82 1.31 6.13 -0.75
C CYS A 82 0.26 6.82 -1.64
N LEU A 83 -0.02 6.23 -2.80
CA LEU A 83 -1.10 6.64 -3.69
C LEU A 83 -2.45 6.35 -3.04
N ARG A 84 -3.27 7.39 -2.83
CA ARG A 84 -4.56 7.27 -2.14
C ARG A 84 -5.68 7.93 -2.95
N ILE A 85 -6.83 7.28 -2.99
CA ILE A 85 -8.08 7.92 -3.37
C ILE A 85 -8.83 8.24 -2.08
N ASN A 86 -9.08 9.52 -1.81
CA ASN A 86 -9.77 9.94 -0.59
C ASN A 86 -11.15 10.53 -0.86
N LYS A 87 -11.33 11.23 -2.00
CA LYS A 87 -12.55 11.98 -2.32
C LYS A 87 -12.79 12.01 -3.84
N THR A 88 -14.04 12.27 -4.23
CA THR A 88 -14.37 12.68 -5.60
C THR A 88 -13.75 14.04 -5.91
N ALA A 89 -13.68 14.40 -7.20
CA ALA A 89 -13.28 15.75 -7.62
C ALA A 89 -14.12 16.86 -6.97
N ASN A 90 -15.38 16.56 -6.61
CA ASN A 90 -16.29 17.50 -5.96
C ASN A 90 -16.22 17.46 -4.42
N GLY A 91 -15.28 16.70 -3.85
CA GLY A 91 -15.05 16.61 -2.40
C GLY A 91 -15.95 15.64 -1.63
N SER A 92 -16.84 14.89 -2.29
CA SER A 92 -17.65 13.84 -1.67
C SER A 92 -16.85 12.55 -1.47
N THR A 93 -17.14 11.80 -0.40
CA THR A 93 -16.57 10.45 -0.16
C THR A 93 -17.45 9.32 -0.69
N GLU A 94 -18.69 9.66 -1.07
CA GLU A 94 -19.68 8.74 -1.63
C GLU A 94 -19.94 9.08 -3.11
N ILE A 95 -20.12 8.02 -3.90
CA ILE A 95 -20.54 8.11 -5.30
C ILE A 95 -21.82 7.32 -5.46
N LEU A 96 -22.90 8.00 -5.86
CA LEU A 96 -24.18 7.38 -6.17
C LEU A 96 -24.31 7.21 -7.69
N VAL A 97 -24.54 5.97 -8.12
CA VAL A 97 -24.82 5.56 -9.50
C VAL A 97 -26.06 4.66 -9.47
N ALA A 98 -27.11 5.03 -10.21
CA ALA A 98 -28.29 4.18 -10.35
C ALA A 98 -27.97 3.00 -11.27
N SER A 99 -28.59 1.84 -11.01
CA SER A 99 -28.44 0.66 -11.87
C SER A 99 -28.84 0.98 -13.32
N GLY A 100 -28.05 0.48 -14.28
CA GLY A 100 -28.26 0.72 -15.71
C GLY A 100 -27.82 2.11 -16.21
N VAL A 101 -27.29 2.98 -15.36
CA VAL A 101 -26.83 4.32 -15.75
C VAL A 101 -25.31 4.35 -15.87
N SER A 102 -24.82 4.68 -17.07
CA SER A 102 -23.40 5.00 -17.28
C SER A 102 -23.10 6.39 -16.73
N LYS A 103 -22.17 6.48 -15.77
CA LYS A 103 -21.73 7.76 -15.17
C LYS A 103 -20.21 7.84 -15.16
N ARG A 104 -19.67 8.96 -15.65
CA ARG A 104 -18.24 9.26 -15.52
C ARG A 104 -17.96 9.69 -14.08
N ILE A 105 -17.03 9.00 -13.42
CA ILE A 105 -16.61 9.31 -12.05
C ILE A 105 -15.26 10.01 -12.12
N ALA A 106 -15.19 11.21 -11.54
CA ALA A 106 -13.94 11.94 -11.35
C ALA A 106 -13.51 11.81 -9.88
N VAL A 107 -12.30 11.30 -9.67
CA VAL A 107 -11.71 11.13 -8.34
C VAL A 107 -10.46 11.96 -8.20
N LYS A 108 -10.20 12.43 -6.98
CA LYS A 108 -8.93 13.07 -6.65
C LYS A 108 -7.99 12.01 -6.08
N VAL A 109 -6.80 11.93 -6.67
CA VAL A 109 -5.75 11.02 -6.20
C VAL A 109 -4.64 11.84 -5.56
N ASP A 110 -4.26 11.47 -4.35
CA ASP A 110 -3.15 12.07 -3.63
C ASP A 110 -1.84 11.30 -3.90
N ASN A 111 -0.70 11.99 -3.82
CA ASN A 111 0.65 11.44 -4.01
C ASN A 111 0.94 10.81 -5.38
N ILE A 112 0.23 11.24 -6.42
CA ILE A 112 0.45 10.81 -7.80
C ILE A 112 1.92 11.06 -8.18
N GLN A 113 2.62 10.01 -8.59
CA GLN A 113 3.93 10.14 -9.21
C GLN A 113 3.73 10.69 -10.61
N ARG A 114 4.43 11.78 -10.95
CA ARG A 114 4.47 12.28 -12.33
C ARG A 114 5.24 11.28 -13.18
N SER A 115 4.58 10.25 -13.69
CA SER A 115 5.10 9.47 -14.82
C SER A 115 5.13 10.39 -16.03
N ASN A 116 6.28 10.51 -16.69
CA ASN A 116 6.55 11.40 -17.83
C ASN A 116 5.73 11.13 -19.11
N PHE A 117 4.52 10.55 -19.03
CA PHE A 117 3.71 10.27 -20.21
C PHE A 117 2.22 10.65 -20.15
N ASP A 118 1.69 11.13 -19.02
CA ASP A 118 0.35 11.74 -19.02
C ASP A 118 0.36 13.00 -18.17
N TYR A 119 0.41 14.16 -18.83
CA TYR A 119 0.13 15.43 -18.18
C TYR A 119 -1.37 15.42 -17.82
N VAL A 120 -1.72 14.96 -16.62
CA VAL A 120 -3.05 15.16 -16.04
C VAL A 120 -3.00 16.48 -15.29
N PRO A 121 -3.36 17.61 -15.91
CA PRO A 121 -3.53 18.85 -15.16
C PRO A 121 -4.59 18.54 -14.10
N ASP A 122 -4.26 18.78 -12.83
CA ASP A 122 -5.15 18.68 -11.67
C ASP A 122 -5.27 17.32 -10.95
N GLY A 123 -4.48 16.29 -11.31
CA GLY A 123 -4.43 15.02 -10.56
C GLY A 123 -5.77 14.27 -10.48
N SER A 124 -6.69 14.58 -11.40
CA SER A 124 -8.00 13.97 -11.49
C SER A 124 -7.98 12.82 -12.49
N LEU A 125 -8.10 11.59 -12.01
CA LEU A 125 -8.24 10.41 -12.87
C LEU A 125 -9.74 10.14 -13.12
N GLY A 126 -10.08 9.96 -14.40
CA GLY A 126 -11.44 9.58 -14.80
C GLY A 126 -11.57 8.07 -14.83
N LEU A 127 -12.35 7.48 -13.92
CA LEU A 127 -12.69 6.07 -13.96
C LEU A 127 -13.95 5.87 -14.82
N ARG A 128 -13.89 4.93 -15.76
CA ARG A 128 -15.08 4.43 -16.46
C ARG A 128 -15.58 3.20 -15.73
N VAL A 129 -16.76 3.29 -15.12
CA VAL A 129 -17.47 2.13 -14.59
C VAL A 129 -18.16 1.42 -15.76
N MET A 130 -17.38 0.73 -16.60
CA MET A 130 -17.91 -0.16 -17.63
C MET A 130 -17.76 -1.65 -17.26
N ASP A 131 -16.96 -1.99 -16.24
CA ASP A 131 -16.59 -3.39 -15.97
C ASP A 131 -16.95 -3.90 -14.56
N LEU A 132 -17.73 -3.15 -13.77
CA LEU A 132 -18.16 -3.59 -12.44
C LEU A 132 -19.60 -4.08 -12.45
N TRP A 133 -19.71 -5.38 -12.79
CA TRP A 133 -20.75 -6.36 -12.41
C TRP A 133 -22.23 -6.06 -12.79
N PRO A 134 -22.92 -6.95 -13.53
CA PRO A 134 -24.28 -6.68 -14.03
C PRO A 134 -25.39 -6.59 -12.98
N ASN A 135 -25.11 -6.69 -11.67
CA ASN A 135 -26.20 -6.96 -10.71
C ASN A 135 -25.93 -6.61 -9.23
N SER A 136 -25.41 -5.42 -8.92
CA SER A 136 -25.53 -4.92 -7.54
C SER A 136 -25.64 -3.39 -7.47
N THR A 137 -26.67 -2.90 -6.77
CA THR A 137 -26.70 -1.54 -6.23
C THR A 137 -25.69 -1.47 -5.09
N GLU A 138 -24.41 -1.33 -5.41
CA GLU A 138 -23.35 -1.21 -4.40
C GLU A 138 -22.94 0.23 -4.16
N ARG A 139 -22.83 0.57 -2.87
CA ARG A 139 -22.28 1.83 -2.38
C ARG A 139 -20.76 1.74 -2.48
N CYS A 140 -20.14 2.48 -3.40
CA CYS A 140 -18.68 2.63 -3.41
C CYS A 140 -18.28 3.68 -2.37
N ALA A 141 -17.71 3.25 -1.24
CA ALA A 141 -17.05 4.14 -0.30
C ALA A 141 -15.56 4.25 -0.67
N MET A 142 -15.06 5.46 -0.89
CA MET A 142 -13.68 5.68 -1.34
C MET A 142 -12.66 5.82 -0.22
N ASN A 143 -13.04 5.67 1.04
CA ASN A 143 -12.13 5.94 2.16
C ASN A 143 -10.97 4.94 2.21
N GLY A 144 -9.75 5.41 1.89
CA GLY A 144 -8.51 4.64 2.10
C GLY A 144 -8.23 3.57 1.06
N LEU A 145 -8.75 3.73 -0.17
CA LEU A 145 -8.40 2.85 -1.28
C LEU A 145 -6.99 3.16 -1.78
N ASP A 146 -6.15 2.12 -1.82
CA ASP A 146 -4.83 2.17 -2.43
C ASP A 146 -4.95 1.89 -3.93
N VAL A 147 -4.38 2.76 -4.75
CA VAL A 147 -4.35 2.57 -6.21
C VAL A 147 -3.33 1.47 -6.54
N HIS A 148 -3.76 0.46 -7.30
CA HIS A 148 -2.92 -0.62 -7.80
C HIS A 148 -2.53 -0.39 -9.26
#